data_AF-A0A958EAG6-F1
#
_entry.id   AF-A0A958EAG6-F1
#
_cell.length_a   1.000
_cell.length_b   1.000
_cell.length_c   1.000
_cell.angle_alpha   90.00
_cell.angle_beta   90.00
_cell.angle_gamma   90.00
#
_symmetry.space_group_name_H-M   'P 1'
#
loop_
_entity.id
_entity.type
_entity.pdbx_description
1 polymer ?
#
loop_
_entity_poly.entity_id
_entity_poly.type
_entity_poly.pdbx_seq_one_letter_code
_entity_poly.pdbx_strand_id
1 'polypeptide(L)'
;MKTFRRNFLLVLAGLLLFSCVQVNTLVTVHKDGSGTVRQVVMIKQGLSNLVKLFEGLGDDDLDFHYGIYDVEDLKRDAHDMGRGVRYVNSKPVRKDNYEGYSVTYEFDNINELRIDSKKHKDKGFEGMEGMTFHFEGGSSPTLTVNMDHDMKGESDIDVDEDGDGDLDMVKGFLEGMRFSMLVQVDGNIQETNATFRDGNNLILYDIDIDKIENPEALERLNGAHKRSIKETREVLKDLKGVKVELHDQMVVTFK
;
A
#
# COMPACT_ATOMS: atom_id res chain seq x y z
N MET A 1 25.11 -38.11 -10.81
CA MET A 1 24.57 -36.96 -11.58
C MET A 1 23.07 -36.69 -11.36
N LYS A 2 22.21 -37.70 -11.12
CA LYS A 2 20.76 -37.47 -10.86
C LYS A 2 20.46 -36.79 -9.50
N THR A 3 21.27 -37.06 -8.47
CA THR A 3 21.14 -36.43 -7.14
C THR A 3 21.62 -34.98 -7.12
N PHE A 4 22.62 -34.63 -7.93
CA PHE A 4 23.12 -33.25 -8.05
C PHE A 4 22.09 -32.33 -8.75
N ARG A 5 21.37 -32.84 -9.76
CA ARG A 5 20.26 -32.11 -10.41
C ARG A 5 19.05 -31.90 -9.48
N ARG A 6 18.73 -32.89 -8.63
CA ARG A 6 17.59 -32.79 -7.69
C ARG A 6 17.87 -31.83 -6.53
N ASN A 7 19.11 -31.75 -6.06
CA ASN A 7 19.50 -30.79 -5.03
C ASN A 7 19.67 -29.36 -5.57
N PHE A 8 20.03 -29.18 -6.84
CA PHE A 8 20.10 -27.85 -7.47
C PHE A 8 18.70 -27.23 -7.69
N LEU A 9 17.69 -28.06 -8.01
CA LEU A 9 16.29 -27.64 -8.10
C LEU A 9 15.70 -27.22 -6.74
N LEU A 10 16.12 -27.84 -5.64
CA LEU A 10 15.70 -27.48 -4.28
C LEU A 10 16.42 -26.24 -3.73
N VAL A 11 17.65 -25.95 -4.18
CA VAL A 11 18.39 -24.73 -3.81
C VAL A 11 17.92 -23.50 -4.60
N LEU A 12 17.47 -23.68 -5.85
CA LEU A 12 16.85 -22.61 -6.64
C LEU A 12 15.47 -22.20 -6.10
N ALA A 13 14.74 -23.16 -5.51
CA ALA A 13 13.46 -22.90 -4.82
C ALA A 13 13.63 -22.14 -3.49
N GLY A 14 14.83 -22.12 -2.88
CA GLY A 14 15.09 -21.47 -1.60
C GLY A 14 15.61 -20.02 -1.67
N LEU A 15 15.82 -19.46 -2.87
CA LEU A 15 16.46 -18.15 -3.06
C LEU A 15 15.47 -17.01 -3.40
N LEU A 16 14.17 -17.22 -3.28
CA LEU A 16 13.13 -16.25 -3.70
C LEU A 16 12.34 -15.61 -2.54
N LEU A 17 12.88 -15.63 -1.33
CA LEU A 17 12.30 -14.88 -0.20
C LEU A 17 12.79 -13.43 -0.24
N PHE A 18 12.15 -12.62 -1.08
CA PHE A 18 12.35 -11.17 -1.06
C PHE A 18 11.00 -10.46 -1.07
N SER A 19 10.48 -10.22 0.12
CA SER A 19 9.69 -8.99 0.38
C SER A 19 10.46 -7.79 -0.16
N CYS A 20 9.82 -7.07 -1.05
CA CYS A 20 10.53 -6.20 -1.96
C CYS A 20 9.86 -4.85 -2.14
N VAL A 21 8.62 -4.66 -1.70
CA VAL A 21 7.79 -3.53 -2.14
C VAL A 21 7.60 -2.49 -1.03
N GLN A 22 7.81 -1.22 -1.37
CA GLN A 22 7.46 -0.08 -0.52
C GLN A 22 6.56 0.88 -1.28
N VAL A 23 5.50 1.33 -0.61
CA VAL A 23 4.42 2.06 -1.26
C VAL A 23 3.92 3.13 -0.31
N ASN A 24 4.10 4.38 -0.71
CA ASN A 24 3.68 5.52 0.08
C ASN A 24 2.75 6.39 -0.75
N THR A 25 1.52 6.58 -0.26
CA THR A 25 0.52 7.46 -0.86
C THR A 25 0.29 8.66 0.05
N LEU A 26 0.40 9.87 -0.52
CA LEU A 26 0.06 11.12 0.15
C LEU A 26 -1.04 11.81 -0.64
N VAL A 27 -2.20 12.00 -0.02
CA VAL A 27 -3.30 12.79 -0.56
C VAL A 27 -3.26 14.16 0.08
N THR A 28 -2.94 15.20 -0.69
CA THR A 28 -2.98 16.58 -0.21
C THR A 28 -4.29 17.23 -0.64
N VAL A 29 -5.04 17.80 0.30
CA VAL A 29 -6.36 18.41 0.06
C VAL A 29 -6.29 19.91 0.35
N HIS A 30 -6.60 20.72 -0.66
CA HIS A 30 -6.71 22.17 -0.59
C HIS A 30 -8.06 22.63 -0.02
N LYS A 31 -8.13 23.90 0.38
CA LYS A 31 -9.33 24.50 1.00
C LYS A 31 -10.54 24.61 0.06
N ASP A 32 -10.33 24.48 -1.23
CA ASP A 32 -11.38 24.47 -2.25
C ASP A 32 -11.81 23.04 -2.63
N GLY A 33 -11.20 22.01 -2.02
CA GLY A 33 -11.49 20.60 -2.29
C GLY A 33 -10.69 20.02 -3.46
N SER A 34 -9.86 20.81 -4.15
CA SER A 34 -8.88 20.31 -5.10
C SER A 34 -7.64 19.77 -4.38
N GLY A 35 -6.71 19.16 -5.12
CA GLY A 35 -5.52 18.63 -4.48
C GLY A 35 -4.68 17.71 -5.34
N THR A 36 -3.79 16.98 -4.68
CA THR A 36 -2.87 16.06 -5.34
C THR A 36 -2.83 14.70 -4.67
N VAL A 37 -2.56 13.67 -5.47
CA VAL A 37 -2.17 12.35 -4.97
C VAL A 37 -0.74 12.11 -5.40
N ARG A 38 0.16 11.96 -4.44
CA ARG A 38 1.55 11.57 -4.68
C ARG A 38 1.76 10.14 -4.23
N GLN A 39 2.16 9.28 -5.17
CA GLN A 39 2.54 7.90 -4.87
C GLN A 39 4.03 7.70 -5.10
N VAL A 40 4.68 6.96 -4.21
CA VAL A 40 6.05 6.49 -4.37
C VAL A 40 6.02 4.98 -4.25
N VAL A 41 6.34 4.30 -5.35
CA VAL A 41 6.42 2.84 -5.44
C VAL A 41 7.88 2.47 -5.62
N MET A 42 8.40 1.61 -4.76
CA MET A 42 9.78 1.15 -4.82
C MET A 42 9.84 -0.35 -4.64
N ILE A 43 10.71 -1.00 -5.39
CA ILE A 43 11.00 -2.42 -5.27
C ILE A 43 12.49 -2.66 -5.04
N LYS A 44 12.86 -3.68 -4.26
CA LYS A 44 14.27 -4.10 -4.12
C LYS A 44 14.84 -4.43 -5.51
N GLN A 45 16.07 -4.00 -5.77
CA GLN A 45 16.75 -4.21 -7.07
C GLN A 45 16.84 -5.69 -7.47
N GLY A 46 16.97 -6.60 -6.49
CA GLY A 46 16.94 -8.04 -6.74
C GLY A 46 15.67 -8.49 -7.46
N LEU A 47 14.49 -8.04 -6.99
CA LEU A 47 13.23 -8.32 -7.67
C LEU A 47 13.16 -7.60 -9.03
N SER A 48 13.52 -6.32 -9.09
CA SER A 48 13.45 -5.58 -10.36
C SER A 48 14.28 -6.23 -11.47
N ASN A 49 15.46 -6.74 -11.14
CA ASN A 49 16.32 -7.45 -12.10
C ASN A 49 15.72 -8.78 -12.54
N LEU A 50 14.99 -9.45 -11.64
CA LEU A 50 14.29 -10.69 -11.95
C LEU A 50 13.13 -10.43 -12.92
N VAL A 51 12.29 -9.42 -12.65
CA VAL A 51 11.18 -9.01 -13.53
C VAL A 51 11.69 -8.66 -14.93
N LYS A 52 12.72 -7.81 -15.03
CA LYS A 52 13.35 -7.44 -16.31
C LYS A 52 13.93 -8.65 -17.07
N LEU A 53 14.43 -9.65 -16.35
CA LEU A 53 14.95 -10.88 -16.96
C LEU A 53 13.81 -11.68 -17.58
N PHE A 54 12.67 -11.82 -16.89
CA PHE A 54 11.50 -12.54 -17.42
C PHE A 54 10.84 -11.81 -18.59
N GLU A 55 10.66 -10.49 -18.50
CA GLU A 55 10.18 -9.67 -19.63
C GLU A 55 11.08 -9.81 -20.87
N GLY A 56 12.40 -9.82 -20.67
CA GLY A 56 13.38 -9.99 -21.74
C GLY A 56 13.35 -11.37 -22.42
N LEU A 57 12.72 -12.38 -21.78
CA LEU A 57 12.55 -13.72 -22.33
C LEU A 57 11.21 -13.90 -23.07
N GLY A 58 10.31 -12.89 -23.03
CA GLY A 58 9.02 -12.92 -23.69
C GLY A 58 8.05 -13.94 -23.10
N ASP A 59 8.21 -14.22 -21.80
CA ASP A 59 7.34 -15.12 -21.05
C ASP A 59 6.18 -14.30 -20.48
N ASP A 60 5.06 -14.27 -21.22
CA ASP A 60 3.85 -13.50 -20.88
C ASP A 60 3.02 -14.17 -19.75
N ASP A 61 3.42 -15.35 -19.27
CA ASP A 61 2.68 -16.13 -18.26
C ASP A 61 2.95 -15.66 -16.81
N LEU A 62 3.85 -14.69 -16.61
CA LEU A 62 4.07 -14.07 -15.30
C LEU A 62 3.39 -12.69 -15.26
N ASP A 63 2.23 -12.62 -14.60
CA ASP A 63 1.44 -11.41 -14.33
C ASP A 63 2.12 -10.46 -13.31
N PHE A 64 3.47 -10.47 -13.25
CA PHE A 64 4.28 -9.72 -12.29
C PHE A 64 4.72 -8.38 -12.89
N HIS A 65 3.78 -7.43 -13.04
CA HIS A 65 4.08 -6.07 -13.52
C HIS A 65 4.57 -5.13 -12.41
N TYR A 66 5.48 -5.61 -11.56
CA TYR A 66 6.10 -4.78 -10.53
C TYR A 66 7.26 -3.98 -11.09
N GLY A 67 7.08 -2.66 -11.17
CA GLY A 67 8.19 -1.73 -11.41
C GLY A 67 8.40 -1.32 -12.87
N ILE A 68 7.47 -1.62 -13.78
CA ILE A 68 7.48 -0.94 -15.08
C ILE A 68 6.90 0.45 -14.90
N TYR A 69 7.77 1.43 -15.07
CA TYR A 69 7.38 2.83 -15.23
C TYR A 69 6.78 3.01 -16.63
N ASP A 70 5.49 2.72 -16.79
CA ASP A 70 4.75 3.04 -18.01
C ASP A 70 3.86 4.26 -17.77
N VAL A 71 4.15 5.34 -18.50
CA VAL A 71 3.41 6.60 -18.37
C VAL A 71 1.97 6.47 -18.87
N GLU A 72 1.70 5.63 -19.85
CA GLU A 72 0.34 5.41 -20.35
C GLU A 72 -0.50 4.64 -19.33
N ASP A 73 0.09 3.68 -18.62
CA ASP A 73 -0.58 3.02 -17.50
C ASP A 73 -0.85 4.00 -16.36
N LEU A 74 0.10 4.87 -16.01
CA LEU A 74 -0.12 5.89 -14.98
C LEU A 74 -1.24 6.87 -15.39
N LYS A 75 -1.35 7.23 -16.67
CA LYS A 75 -2.48 8.04 -17.16
C LYS A 75 -3.80 7.29 -17.06
N ARG A 76 -3.82 5.98 -17.33
CA ARG A 76 -5.00 5.13 -17.15
C ARG A 76 -5.40 5.02 -15.68
N ASP A 77 -4.43 4.82 -14.78
CA ASP A 77 -4.64 4.80 -13.34
C ASP A 77 -5.35 6.09 -12.88
N ALA A 78 -4.95 7.26 -13.41
CA ALA A 78 -5.63 8.52 -13.11
C ALA A 78 -7.12 8.51 -13.50
N HIS A 79 -7.49 7.93 -14.64
CA HIS A 79 -8.89 7.80 -15.04
C HIS A 79 -9.68 6.88 -14.11
N ASP A 80 -9.04 5.81 -13.62
CA ASP A 80 -9.64 4.87 -12.69
C ASP A 80 -9.83 5.44 -11.29
N MET A 81 -8.97 6.38 -10.88
CA MET A 81 -9.08 7.10 -9.61
C MET A 81 -10.28 8.05 -9.55
N GLY A 82 -10.88 8.40 -10.68
CA GLY A 82 -12.14 9.14 -10.69
C GLY A 82 -12.17 10.33 -11.65
N ARG A 83 -13.33 10.96 -11.72
CA ARG A 83 -13.57 12.08 -12.64
C ARG A 83 -12.77 13.29 -12.21
N GLY A 84 -12.09 13.93 -13.16
CA GLY A 84 -11.30 15.14 -12.89
C GLY A 84 -9.93 14.86 -12.27
N VAL A 85 -9.57 13.58 -12.10
CA VAL A 85 -8.21 13.18 -11.74
C VAL A 85 -7.35 13.14 -13.01
N ARG A 86 -6.13 13.67 -12.93
CA ARG A 86 -5.21 13.79 -14.07
C ARG A 86 -3.79 13.45 -13.65
N TYR A 87 -3.08 12.73 -14.51
CA TYR A 87 -1.64 12.57 -14.40
C TYR A 87 -0.93 13.92 -14.62
N VAL A 88 0.01 14.27 -13.73
CA VAL A 88 0.81 15.49 -13.80
C VAL A 88 2.25 15.15 -14.21
N ASN A 89 2.92 14.32 -13.42
CA ASN A 89 4.27 13.89 -13.69
C ASN A 89 4.58 12.57 -12.99
N SER A 90 5.61 11.89 -13.47
CA SER A 90 6.29 10.85 -12.74
C SER A 90 7.79 10.94 -12.97
N LYS A 91 8.57 10.34 -12.06
CA LYS A 91 10.03 10.37 -12.05
C LYS A 91 10.58 9.07 -11.47
N PRO A 92 11.71 8.54 -11.97
CA PRO A 92 12.38 7.43 -11.33
C PRO A 92 12.89 7.82 -9.93
N VAL A 93 12.85 6.87 -9.01
CA VAL A 93 13.34 7.02 -7.63
C VAL A 93 14.30 5.86 -7.34
N ARG A 94 15.41 6.16 -6.69
CA ARG A 94 16.34 5.17 -6.16
C ARG A 94 16.72 5.53 -4.74
N LYS A 95 16.69 4.56 -3.84
CA LYS A 95 17.06 4.73 -2.45
C LYS A 95 17.60 3.41 -1.93
N ASP A 96 18.81 3.43 -1.37
CA ASP A 96 19.48 2.23 -0.87
C ASP A 96 19.52 1.11 -1.94
N ASN A 97 19.04 -0.09 -1.62
CA ASN A 97 18.90 -1.21 -2.56
C ASN A 97 17.52 -1.26 -3.23
N TYR A 98 16.76 -0.17 -3.20
CA TYR A 98 15.44 -0.05 -3.85
C TYR A 98 15.50 0.87 -5.07
N GLU A 99 14.69 0.55 -6.07
CA GLU A 99 14.40 1.39 -7.22
C GLU A 99 12.92 1.35 -7.59
N GLY A 100 12.42 2.40 -8.22
CA GLY A 100 11.03 2.50 -8.64
C GLY A 100 10.71 3.90 -9.15
N TYR A 101 9.53 4.42 -8.83
CA TYR A 101 9.09 5.71 -9.31
C TYR A 101 8.23 6.48 -8.30
N SER A 102 8.20 7.80 -8.47
CA SER A 102 7.19 8.67 -7.88
C SER A 102 6.27 9.18 -8.96
N VAL A 103 4.96 9.15 -8.75
CA VAL A 103 3.94 9.76 -9.61
C VAL A 103 3.14 10.78 -8.83
N THR A 104 2.73 11.84 -9.49
CA THR A 104 1.83 12.88 -8.98
C THR A 104 0.62 12.99 -9.89
N TYR A 105 -0.55 12.89 -9.28
CA TYR A 105 -1.84 13.18 -9.87
C TYR A 105 -2.41 14.45 -9.26
N GLU A 106 -3.24 15.15 -10.01
CA GLU A 106 -4.07 16.27 -9.54
C GLU A 106 -5.53 15.90 -9.65
N PHE A 107 -6.35 16.37 -8.72
CA PHE A 107 -7.80 16.26 -8.79
C PHE A 107 -8.45 17.62 -8.53
N ASP A 108 -9.55 17.89 -9.23
CA ASP A 108 -10.30 19.14 -9.07
C ASP A 108 -11.25 19.09 -7.86
N ASN A 109 -11.71 17.89 -7.49
CA ASN A 109 -12.69 17.69 -6.43
C ASN A 109 -12.44 16.34 -5.74
N ILE A 110 -12.02 16.40 -4.48
CA ILE A 110 -11.74 15.23 -3.64
C ILE A 110 -12.95 14.29 -3.50
N ASN A 111 -14.19 14.81 -3.63
CA ASN A 111 -15.41 13.99 -3.60
C ASN A 111 -15.51 12.99 -4.77
N GLU A 112 -14.80 13.24 -5.87
CA GLU A 112 -14.75 12.34 -7.03
C GLU A 112 -13.57 11.36 -6.96
N LEU A 113 -12.63 11.57 -6.03
CA LEU A 113 -11.47 10.71 -5.86
C LEU A 113 -11.89 9.38 -5.22
N ARG A 114 -11.42 8.29 -5.82
CA ARG A 114 -11.49 6.93 -5.29
C ARG A 114 -10.10 6.35 -5.27
N ILE A 115 -9.74 5.78 -4.13
CA ILE A 115 -8.53 4.98 -4.01
C ILE A 115 -9.01 3.55 -3.75
N ASP A 116 -8.94 2.73 -4.79
CA ASP A 116 -9.36 1.33 -4.76
C ASP A 116 -8.17 0.45 -5.16
N SER A 117 -7.67 -0.35 -4.22
CA SER A 117 -6.57 -1.26 -4.48
C SER A 117 -7.02 -2.51 -5.27
N LYS A 118 -8.32 -2.84 -5.31
CA LYS A 118 -8.84 -4.03 -6.02
C LYS A 118 -8.63 -3.98 -7.54
N LYS A 119 -8.55 -2.78 -8.11
CA LYS A 119 -8.25 -2.60 -9.55
C LYS A 119 -6.76 -2.73 -9.90
N HIS A 120 -5.91 -2.84 -8.88
CA HIS A 120 -4.46 -2.99 -9.03
C HIS A 120 -3.98 -4.35 -8.51
N LYS A 121 -4.84 -5.37 -8.54
CA LYS A 121 -4.51 -6.77 -8.19
C LYS A 121 -3.25 -7.26 -8.92
N ASP A 122 -3.14 -6.95 -10.21
CA ASP A 122 -2.01 -7.31 -11.08
C ASP A 122 -0.69 -6.61 -10.69
N LYS A 123 -0.76 -5.59 -9.81
CA LYS A 123 0.39 -4.89 -9.22
C LYS A 123 0.64 -5.34 -7.78
N GLY A 124 0.03 -6.46 -7.35
CA GLY A 124 0.11 -7.12 -6.03
C GLY A 124 -0.25 -6.23 -4.83
N PHE A 125 -1.14 -5.26 -5.06
CA PHE A 125 -1.67 -4.36 -4.05
C PHE A 125 -2.99 -4.87 -3.50
N GLU A 126 -2.94 -5.79 -2.55
CA GLU A 126 -4.15 -6.27 -1.88
C GLU A 126 -4.16 -5.86 -0.41
N GLY A 127 -5.33 -5.45 0.10
CA GLY A 127 -5.51 -5.39 1.55
C GLY A 127 -6.51 -4.38 2.12
N MET A 128 -7.01 -3.39 1.37
CA MET A 128 -8.03 -2.47 1.92
C MET A 128 -9.11 -2.12 0.92
N GLU A 129 -10.38 -2.33 1.30
CA GLU A 129 -11.53 -1.95 0.50
C GLU A 129 -11.63 -0.43 0.33
N GLY A 130 -12.27 -0.03 -0.78
CA GLY A 130 -12.14 1.29 -1.37
C GLY A 130 -12.35 2.46 -0.39
N MET A 131 -11.48 3.47 -0.51
CA MET A 131 -11.57 4.70 0.26
C MET A 131 -12.31 5.77 -0.53
N THR A 132 -13.23 6.47 0.15
CA THR A 132 -13.96 7.60 -0.43
C THR A 132 -13.90 8.81 0.47
N PHE A 133 -14.12 9.98 -0.12
CA PHE A 133 -13.97 11.25 0.56
C PHE A 133 -15.26 12.06 0.42
N HIS A 134 -15.62 12.77 1.49
CA HIS A 134 -16.65 13.79 1.48
C HIS A 134 -16.07 15.10 1.98
N PHE A 135 -16.25 16.17 1.22
CA PHE A 135 -15.67 17.48 1.49
C PHE A 135 -16.72 18.58 1.43
N GLU A 136 -16.73 19.37 2.50
CA GLU A 136 -17.59 20.53 2.65
C GLU A 136 -16.72 21.78 2.77
N GLY A 137 -16.77 22.62 1.73
CA GLY A 137 -16.02 23.88 1.69
C GLY A 137 -16.61 24.98 2.58
N GLY A 138 -15.92 26.12 2.65
CA GLY A 138 -16.38 27.30 3.37
C GLY A 138 -15.26 27.97 4.16
N SER A 139 -15.64 28.77 5.18
CA SER A 139 -14.67 29.46 6.05
C SER A 139 -13.90 28.53 7.00
N SER A 140 -14.40 27.31 7.17
CA SER A 140 -13.78 26.24 7.96
C SER A 140 -14.08 24.91 7.27
N PRO A 141 -13.32 24.56 6.21
CA PRO A 141 -13.57 23.35 5.45
C PRO A 141 -13.48 22.09 6.32
N THR A 142 -14.33 21.12 5.98
CA THR A 142 -14.38 19.81 6.64
C THR A 142 -14.15 18.72 5.61
N LEU A 143 -13.22 17.82 5.91
CA LEU A 143 -12.96 16.61 5.14
C LEU A 143 -13.33 15.39 5.99
N THR A 144 -14.16 14.53 5.43
CA THR A 144 -14.50 13.21 5.97
C THR A 144 -13.91 12.15 5.05
N VAL A 145 -13.06 11.29 5.59
CA VAL A 145 -12.52 10.11 4.93
C VAL A 145 -13.34 8.92 5.40
N ASN A 146 -14.07 8.29 4.48
CA ASN A 146 -14.80 7.06 4.72
C ASN A 146 -13.91 5.89 4.35
N MET A 147 -13.63 5.04 5.33
CA MET A 147 -12.80 3.86 5.17
C MET A 147 -13.69 2.63 5.30
N ASP A 148 -13.68 1.81 4.26
CA ASP A 148 -14.27 0.48 4.36
C ASP A 148 -13.24 -0.43 5.03
N HIS A 149 -13.51 -0.76 6.30
CA HIS A 149 -12.65 -1.64 7.09
C HIS A 149 -12.93 -3.13 6.83
N ASP A 150 -13.69 -3.47 5.77
CA ASP A 150 -13.78 -4.86 5.35
C ASP A 150 -12.41 -5.28 4.79
N MET A 151 -11.56 -5.81 5.69
CA MET A 151 -10.24 -6.34 5.35
C MET A 151 -10.32 -7.67 4.59
N LYS A 152 -11.43 -7.99 3.93
CA LYS A 152 -11.58 -9.17 3.08
C LYS A 152 -10.80 -8.99 1.77
N GLY A 153 -9.49 -8.99 1.87
CA GLY A 153 -8.62 -9.39 0.78
C GLY A 153 -8.47 -10.91 0.82
N GLU A 154 -8.71 -11.58 -0.29
CA GLU A 154 -7.92 -12.78 -0.57
C GLU A 154 -6.48 -12.29 -0.63
N SER A 155 -5.60 -12.83 0.19
CA SER A 155 -4.17 -12.69 -0.05
C SER A 155 -3.79 -13.78 -1.04
N ASP A 156 -3.21 -13.44 -2.19
CA ASP A 156 -2.57 -14.44 -3.08
C ASP A 156 -1.44 -15.22 -2.38
N ILE A 157 -1.06 -14.82 -1.16
CA ILE A 157 -0.31 -15.65 -0.24
C ILE A 157 -1.27 -16.71 0.33
N ASP A 158 -1.49 -17.79 -0.43
CA ASP A 158 -1.98 -19.07 0.10
C ASP A 158 -0.91 -19.61 1.06
N VAL A 159 -0.92 -19.12 2.31
CA VAL A 159 -0.29 -19.85 3.41
C VAL A 159 -1.29 -20.93 3.77
N ASP A 160 -1.11 -22.14 3.22
CA ASP A 160 -1.93 -23.32 3.54
C ASP A 160 -2.19 -23.39 5.05
N GLU A 161 -3.45 -23.22 5.48
CA GLU A 161 -3.82 -23.27 6.90
C GLU A 161 -3.62 -24.68 7.51
N ASP A 162 -3.49 -25.70 6.66
CA ASP A 162 -3.33 -27.10 7.05
C ASP A 162 -1.89 -27.64 6.92
N GLY A 163 -0.91 -26.81 6.53
CA GLY A 163 0.44 -27.30 6.29
C GLY A 163 1.51 -26.30 6.69
N ASP A 164 2.31 -26.65 7.70
CA ASP A 164 3.77 -26.51 7.81
C ASP A 164 4.51 -25.39 7.03
N GLY A 165 3.86 -24.24 6.82
CA GLY A 165 4.43 -23.04 6.26
C GLY A 165 5.47 -22.52 7.23
N ASP A 166 6.74 -22.71 6.88
CA ASP A 166 7.86 -22.29 7.70
C ASP A 166 7.73 -20.78 7.96
N LEU A 167 7.56 -20.38 9.22
CA LEU A 167 7.40 -18.97 9.60
C LEU A 167 8.57 -18.11 9.12
N ASP A 168 9.73 -18.72 8.94
CA ASP A 168 10.90 -18.03 8.41
C ASP A 168 10.77 -17.78 6.89
N MET A 169 10.00 -18.61 6.17
CA MET A 169 9.58 -18.35 4.80
C MET A 169 8.63 -17.15 4.72
N VAL A 170 7.60 -17.11 5.57
CA VAL A 170 6.64 -15.99 5.62
C VAL A 170 7.34 -14.68 6.00
N LYS A 171 8.21 -14.70 7.01
CA LYS A 171 9.01 -13.52 7.38
C LYS A 171 9.89 -13.04 6.23
N GLY A 172 10.60 -13.94 5.54
CA GLY A 172 11.40 -13.59 4.38
C GLY A 172 10.57 -13.00 3.24
N PHE A 173 9.29 -13.38 3.11
CA PHE A 173 8.38 -12.75 2.15
C PHE A 173 7.86 -11.38 2.59
N LEU A 174 7.92 -11.02 3.88
CA LEU A 174 7.38 -9.75 4.41
C LEU A 174 8.46 -8.70 4.82
N GLU A 175 9.69 -9.11 5.11
CA GLU A 175 10.90 -8.27 5.34
C GLU A 175 11.17 -7.10 4.35
N GLY A 176 10.98 -5.87 4.81
CA GLY A 176 11.23 -4.65 4.04
C GLY A 176 10.03 -4.21 3.22
N MET A 177 8.87 -4.85 3.42
CA MET A 177 7.59 -4.33 2.99
C MET A 177 7.17 -3.15 3.85
N ARG A 178 6.71 -2.10 3.17
CA ARG A 178 6.14 -0.94 3.82
C ARG A 178 4.99 -0.38 3.02
N PHE A 179 3.86 -0.16 3.67
CA PHE A 179 2.68 0.45 3.07
C PHE A 179 2.25 1.64 3.90
N SER A 180 2.07 2.79 3.28
CA SER A 180 1.55 3.97 3.97
C SER A 180 0.58 4.76 3.12
N MET A 181 -0.44 5.28 3.79
CA MET A 181 -1.36 6.25 3.23
C MET A 181 -1.63 7.35 4.25
N LEU A 182 -1.45 8.58 3.81
CA LEU A 182 -1.65 9.77 4.61
C LEU A 182 -2.53 10.76 3.85
N VAL A 183 -3.32 11.49 4.62
CA VAL A 183 -4.06 12.67 4.15
C VAL A 183 -3.43 13.90 4.79
N GLN A 184 -3.03 14.84 3.96
CA GLN A 184 -2.54 16.14 4.37
C GLN A 184 -3.57 17.20 4.00
N VAL A 185 -3.91 18.07 4.94
CA VAL A 185 -4.78 19.22 4.68
C VAL A 185 -3.95 20.51 4.60
N ASP A 186 -4.28 21.36 3.63
CA ASP A 186 -3.64 22.66 3.45
C ASP A 186 -4.23 23.69 4.41
N GLY A 187 -3.53 23.91 5.52
CA GLY A 187 -3.96 24.83 6.56
C GLY A 187 -3.58 24.34 7.95
N ASN A 188 -4.18 24.93 8.97
CA ASN A 188 -4.04 24.45 10.34
C ASN A 188 -5.27 23.63 10.72
N ILE A 189 -5.05 22.38 11.15
CA ILE A 189 -6.10 21.54 11.73
C ILE A 189 -6.70 22.25 12.94
N GLN A 190 -8.02 22.48 12.92
CA GLN A 190 -8.78 23.03 14.04
C GLN A 190 -9.29 21.91 14.94
N GLU A 191 -9.86 20.87 14.33
CA GLU A 191 -10.46 19.74 15.02
C GLU A 191 -10.29 18.48 14.16
N THR A 192 -10.05 17.34 14.80
CA THR A 192 -10.03 16.05 14.12
C THR A 192 -10.25 14.92 15.12
N ASN A 193 -10.88 13.84 14.68
CA ASN A 193 -10.95 12.59 15.42
C ASN A 193 -9.83 11.59 15.05
N ALA A 194 -8.88 11.98 14.19
CA ALA A 194 -7.79 11.12 13.75
C ALA A 194 -6.93 10.64 14.94
N THR A 195 -6.70 9.34 15.00
CA THR A 195 -5.90 8.67 16.04
C THR A 195 -4.42 8.97 15.85
N PHE A 196 -3.95 9.01 14.61
CA PHE A 196 -2.54 9.15 14.27
C PHE A 196 -2.30 10.40 13.43
N ARG A 197 -1.49 11.32 13.96
CA ARG A 197 -1.13 12.57 13.27
C ARG A 197 0.32 12.98 13.49
N ASP A 198 0.89 13.61 12.48
CA ASP A 198 2.18 14.30 12.53
C ASP A 198 2.06 15.66 11.82
N GLY A 199 1.94 16.74 12.61
CA GLY A 199 1.56 18.05 12.09
C GLY A 199 0.21 18.01 11.37
N ASN A 200 0.21 18.36 10.08
CA ASN A 200 -0.97 18.33 9.21
C ASN A 200 -1.17 17.00 8.47
N ASN A 201 -0.30 16.02 8.70
CA ASN A 201 -0.42 14.70 8.10
C ASN A 201 -1.24 13.80 9.02
N LEU A 202 -2.41 13.39 8.55
CA LEU A 202 -3.29 12.41 9.17
C LEU A 202 -2.94 11.04 8.58
N ILE A 203 -2.54 10.10 9.44
CA ILE A 203 -2.09 8.77 9.01
C ILE A 203 -3.31 7.85 8.99
N LEU A 204 -3.70 7.40 7.80
CA LEU A 204 -4.77 6.42 7.63
C LEU A 204 -4.23 5.01 7.88
N TYR A 205 -3.07 4.70 7.29
CA TYR A 205 -2.27 3.55 7.70
C TYR A 205 -0.78 3.80 7.44
N ASP A 206 0.07 3.17 8.25
CA ASP A 206 1.52 3.07 8.08
C ASP A 206 1.95 1.75 8.70
N ILE A 207 2.20 0.76 7.83
CA ILE A 207 2.61 -0.60 8.18
C ILE A 207 4.05 -0.76 7.69
N ASP A 208 4.96 -0.95 8.62
CA ASP A 208 6.40 -1.09 8.41
C ASP A 208 6.81 -2.45 8.99
N ILE A 209 6.87 -3.48 8.14
CA ILE A 209 7.04 -4.85 8.59
C ILE A 209 8.37 -5.05 9.32
N ASP A 210 9.42 -4.33 8.91
CA ASP A 210 10.74 -4.39 9.57
C ASP A 210 10.70 -3.95 11.03
N LYS A 211 9.67 -3.21 11.44
CA LYS A 211 9.47 -2.78 12.82
C LYS A 211 8.62 -3.74 13.65
N ILE A 212 8.03 -4.77 13.03
CA ILE A 212 7.26 -5.81 13.69
C ILE A 212 8.23 -6.90 14.16
N GLU A 213 8.70 -6.78 15.40
CA GLU A 213 9.78 -7.62 15.93
C GLU A 213 9.31 -9.03 16.38
N ASN A 214 8.00 -9.25 16.58
CA ASN A 214 7.45 -10.50 17.12
C ASN A 214 6.78 -11.36 16.02
N PRO A 215 7.24 -12.61 15.77
CA PRO A 215 6.60 -13.55 14.85
C PRO A 215 5.11 -13.77 15.13
N GLU A 216 4.71 -13.80 16.40
CA GLU A 216 3.30 -13.95 16.79
C GLU A 216 2.47 -12.72 16.38
N ALA A 217 3.07 -11.53 16.39
CA ALA A 217 2.42 -10.33 15.90
C ALA A 217 2.23 -10.35 14.38
N LEU A 218 3.19 -10.89 13.65
CA LEU A 218 3.13 -11.07 12.20
C LEU A 218 2.02 -12.04 11.81
N GLU A 219 1.91 -13.19 12.50
CA GLU A 219 0.80 -14.14 12.33
C GLU A 219 -0.55 -13.51 12.65
N ARG A 220 -0.63 -12.71 13.72
CA ARG A 220 -1.87 -12.02 14.11
C ARG A 220 -2.28 -10.97 13.08
N LEU A 221 -1.33 -10.29 12.45
CA LEU A 221 -1.57 -9.35 11.36
C LEU A 221 -2.00 -10.08 10.09
N ASN A 222 -1.36 -11.21 9.76
CA ASN A 222 -1.80 -12.07 8.67
C ASN A 222 -3.26 -12.51 8.90
N GLY A 223 -3.61 -13.03 10.07
CA GLY A 223 -4.99 -13.44 10.37
C GLY A 223 -6.00 -12.30 10.58
N ALA A 224 -5.58 -11.03 10.55
CA ALA A 224 -6.48 -9.89 10.82
C ALA A 224 -7.53 -9.69 9.72
N HIS A 225 -7.25 -10.10 8.48
CA HIS A 225 -8.22 -10.07 7.37
C HIS A 225 -9.48 -10.92 7.63
N LYS A 226 -9.42 -11.86 8.60
CA LYS A 226 -10.52 -12.75 8.99
C LYS A 226 -11.29 -12.28 10.23
N ARG A 227 -10.89 -11.16 10.86
CA ARG A 227 -11.38 -10.73 12.19
C ARG A 227 -12.26 -9.49 12.12
N SER A 228 -13.08 -9.29 13.14
CA SER A 228 -13.88 -8.06 13.26
C SER A 228 -13.00 -6.84 13.55
N ILE A 229 -13.44 -5.65 13.13
CA ILE A 229 -12.75 -4.36 13.36
C ILE A 229 -12.34 -4.17 14.83
N LYS A 230 -13.17 -4.64 15.77
CA LYS A 230 -12.91 -4.55 17.21
C LYS A 230 -11.77 -5.45 17.67
N GLU A 231 -11.66 -6.66 17.12
CA GLU A 231 -10.59 -7.60 17.44
C GLU A 231 -9.28 -7.17 16.77
N THR A 232 -9.35 -6.67 15.53
CA THR A 232 -8.22 -6.07 14.83
C THR A 232 -7.67 -4.87 15.60
N ARG A 233 -8.54 -4.04 16.20
CA ARG A 233 -8.11 -2.91 17.04
C ARG A 233 -7.23 -3.32 18.23
N GLU A 234 -7.61 -4.35 18.96
CA GLU A 234 -6.84 -4.82 20.12
C GLU A 234 -5.51 -5.44 19.70
N VAL A 235 -5.49 -6.12 18.55
CA VAL A 235 -4.25 -6.69 17.99
C VAL A 235 -3.28 -5.59 17.58
N LEU A 236 -3.73 -4.53 16.91
CA LEU A 236 -2.86 -3.54 16.28
C LEU A 236 -2.30 -2.47 17.23
N LYS A 237 -3.00 -2.16 18.34
CA LYS A 237 -2.63 -1.06 19.26
C LYS A 237 -1.22 -1.17 19.85
N ASP A 238 -0.76 -2.39 20.09
CA ASP A 238 0.53 -2.65 20.74
C ASP A 238 1.64 -3.02 19.73
N LEU A 239 1.33 -3.00 18.43
CA LEU A 239 2.29 -3.37 17.39
C LEU A 239 3.13 -2.18 16.98
N LYS A 240 4.37 -2.18 17.45
CA LYS A 240 5.43 -1.34 16.90
C LYS A 240 5.52 -1.59 15.38
N GLY A 241 5.56 -0.50 14.62
CA GLY A 241 5.58 -0.58 13.15
C GLY A 241 4.20 -0.55 12.50
N VAL A 242 3.11 -0.56 13.26
CA VAL A 242 1.76 -0.50 12.72
C VAL A 242 1.01 0.72 13.26
N LYS A 243 0.49 1.53 12.35
CA LYS A 243 -0.54 2.54 12.60
C LYS A 243 -1.66 2.28 11.62
N VAL A 244 -2.89 2.16 12.11
CA VAL A 244 -4.08 2.00 11.27
C VAL A 244 -5.18 2.80 11.92
N GLU A 245 -5.79 3.72 11.18
CA GLU A 245 -6.99 4.42 11.60
C GLU A 245 -8.16 3.44 11.62
N LEU A 246 -8.90 3.40 12.72
CA LEU A 246 -9.94 2.40 12.98
C LEU A 246 -11.33 3.04 13.18
N HIS A 247 -11.46 4.34 12.94
CA HIS A 247 -12.75 4.96 12.77
C HIS A 247 -13.28 4.65 11.37
N ASP A 248 -14.55 4.27 11.24
CA ASP A 248 -15.20 4.12 9.92
C ASP A 248 -15.16 5.45 9.15
N GLN A 249 -15.23 6.56 9.90
CA GLN A 249 -15.12 7.92 9.38
C GLN A 249 -14.07 8.71 10.16
N MET A 250 -12.99 9.07 9.49
CA MET A 250 -12.06 10.07 10.00
C MET A 250 -12.49 11.46 9.50
N VAL A 251 -12.70 12.40 10.42
CA VAL A 251 -13.14 13.76 10.14
C VAL A 251 -12.05 14.74 10.56
N VAL A 252 -11.80 15.73 9.72
CA VAL A 252 -10.90 16.86 10.01
C VAL A 252 -11.50 18.17 9.54
N THR A 253 -11.47 19.17 10.41
CA THR A 253 -11.80 20.56 10.11
C THR A 253 -10.52 21.38 10.12
N PHE A 254 -10.30 22.22 9.11
CA PHE A 254 -9.05 22.98 8.95
C PHE A 254 -9.27 24.42 8.46
N LYS A 255 -8.24 25.26 8.54
CA LYS A 255 -8.29 26.69 8.21
C LYS A 255 -7.04 27.24 7.56
#